data_AF-A0A9D1M5L7-F1
#
_entry.id   AF-A0A9D1M5L7-F1
#
_cell.length_a   1.000
_cell.length_b   1.000
_cell.length_c   1.000
_cell.angle_alpha   90.00
_cell.angle_beta   90.00
_cell.angle_gamma   90.00
#
_symmetry.space_group_name_H-M   'P 1'
#
loop_
_entity.id
_entity.type
_entity.pdbx_description
1 polymer ?
#
loop_
_entity_poly.entity_id
_entity_poly.type
_entity_poly.pdbx_seq_one_letter_code
_entity_poly.pdbx_strand_id
1 'polypeptide(L)'
;MVLDWSKKKSFNPTSSAYYVSSYGIVIGRIQDITNQGGWILVNGVTASNTGTRQEWADLYVQVAPGDRISAFGQNPDFYFVPYKNI
;
A
#
# COMPACT_ATOMS: atom_id res chain seq x y z
N MET A 1 -17.20 7.44 -6.31
CA MET A 1 -17.25 5.97 -6.41
C MET A 1 -17.40 5.39 -5.01
N VAL A 2 -18.16 4.30 -4.84
CA VAL A 2 -18.40 3.68 -3.51
C VAL A 2 -17.48 2.48 -3.34
N LEU A 3 -16.84 2.33 -2.19
CA LEU A 3 -15.99 1.19 -1.88
C LEU A 3 -16.82 -0.06 -1.52
N ASP A 4 -16.40 -1.22 -2.02
CA ASP A 4 -16.95 -2.52 -1.66
C ASP A 4 -16.11 -3.17 -0.54
N TRP A 5 -16.35 -2.74 0.69
CA TRP A 5 -15.66 -3.25 1.87
C TRP A 5 -15.85 -4.76 2.10
N SER A 6 -16.92 -5.36 1.56
CA SER A 6 -17.12 -6.82 1.62
C SER A 6 -16.07 -7.60 0.82
N LYS A 7 -15.41 -6.94 -0.14
CA LYS A 7 -14.36 -7.52 -0.99
C LYS A 7 -12.95 -7.04 -0.61
N LYS A 8 -12.77 -6.52 0.61
CA LYS A 8 -11.45 -6.14 1.13
C LYS A 8 -10.48 -7.32 1.05
N LYS A 9 -9.27 -7.07 0.56
CA LYS A 9 -8.18 -8.06 0.50
C LYS A 9 -6.96 -7.52 1.20
N SER A 10 -6.51 -8.21 2.24
CA SER A 10 -5.20 -7.93 2.85
C SER A 10 -4.07 -8.50 1.98
N PHE A 11 -2.93 -7.84 1.96
CA PHE A 11 -1.74 -8.31 1.26
C PHE A 11 -0.47 -7.80 1.94
N ASN A 12 0.68 -8.42 1.64
CA ASN A 12 1.96 -8.00 2.20
C ASN A 12 2.94 -7.58 1.09
N PRO A 13 3.06 -6.27 0.81
CA PRO A 13 3.91 -5.76 -0.27
C PRO A 13 5.41 -5.74 0.06
N THR A 14 5.83 -6.11 1.28
CA THR A 14 7.25 -6.24 1.64
C THR A 14 7.82 -7.63 1.33
N SER A 15 6.96 -8.65 1.27
CA SER A 15 7.35 -10.03 0.90
C SER A 15 7.28 -10.26 -0.60
N SER A 16 6.26 -9.74 -1.27
CA SER A 16 6.10 -9.83 -2.72
C SER A 16 5.26 -8.68 -3.25
N ALA A 17 5.49 -8.29 -4.51
CA ALA A 17 4.71 -7.22 -5.13
C ALA A 17 3.23 -7.65 -5.28
N TYR A 18 2.32 -6.76 -4.91
CA TYR A 18 0.88 -6.92 -5.13
C TYR A 18 0.47 -6.27 -6.45
N TYR A 19 -0.33 -6.98 -7.23
CA TYR A 19 -0.87 -6.49 -8.50
C TYR A 19 -2.37 -6.27 -8.36
N VAL A 20 -2.81 -5.06 -8.66
CA VAL A 20 -4.20 -4.65 -8.54
C VAL A 20 -5.03 -5.28 -9.66
N SER A 21 -6.13 -5.94 -9.30
CA SER A 21 -6.98 -6.65 -10.28
C SER A 21 -8.14 -5.80 -10.83
N SER A 22 -8.50 -4.71 -10.15
CA SER A 22 -9.66 -3.87 -10.49
C SER A 22 -9.47 -2.46 -9.94
N TYR A 23 -10.24 -1.48 -10.43
CA TYR A 23 -10.23 -0.14 -9.84
C TYR A 23 -10.62 -0.16 -8.36
N GLY A 24 -9.95 0.65 -7.54
CA GLY A 24 -10.22 0.71 -6.11
C GLY A 24 -9.27 1.63 -5.36
N ILE A 25 -9.15 1.39 -4.06
CA ILE A 25 -8.20 2.09 -3.19
C ILE A 25 -7.31 1.07 -2.50
N VAL A 26 -6.02 1.37 -2.43
CA VAL A 26 -5.11 0.75 -1.49
C VAL A 26 -4.94 1.65 -0.28
N ILE A 27 -5.12 1.03 0.88
CA ILE A 27 -4.88 1.63 2.18
C ILE A 27 -3.80 0.80 2.83
N GLY A 28 -2.78 1.47 3.36
CA GLY A 28 -1.84 0.75 4.19
C GLY A 28 -0.84 1.64 4.87
N ARG A 29 -0.03 0.99 5.69
CA ARG A 29 1.01 1.64 6.46
C ARG A 29 2.22 0.75 6.58
N ILE A 30 3.38 1.39 6.69
CA ILE A 30 4.66 0.72 6.89
C ILE A 30 5.47 1.50 7.92
N GLN A 31 6.22 0.79 8.75
CA GLN A 31 7.10 1.38 9.74
C GLN A 31 8.56 1.37 9.25
N ASP A 32 9.30 2.43 9.56
CA ASP A 32 10.75 2.53 9.34
C ASP A 32 11.50 1.36 10.01
N ILE A 33 12.45 0.76 9.29
CA ILE A 33 13.44 -0.19 9.85
C ILE A 33 14.55 0.64 10.51
N THR A 34 14.32 1.11 11.74
CA THR A 34 15.29 1.80 12.63
C THR A 34 16.45 2.49 11.89
N ASN A 35 16.23 3.73 11.46
CA ASN A 35 17.21 4.58 10.77
C ASN A 35 17.58 4.12 9.33
N GLN A 36 16.87 3.19 8.71
CA GLN A 36 17.07 2.80 7.30
C GLN A 36 16.06 3.44 6.33
N GLY A 37 14.94 3.94 6.85
CA GLY A 37 13.80 4.44 6.10
C GLY A 37 12.71 3.37 5.88
N GLY A 38 11.53 3.86 5.50
CA GLY A 38 10.44 3.06 4.96
C GLY A 38 9.94 3.68 3.66
N TRP A 39 9.48 2.86 2.73
CA TRP A 39 8.87 3.36 1.51
C TRP A 39 7.77 2.45 0.98
N ILE A 40 6.84 3.06 0.25
CA ILE A 40 5.76 2.42 -0.46
C ILE A 40 5.82 2.90 -1.90
N LEU A 41 5.85 1.98 -2.85
CA LEU A 41 5.94 2.25 -4.27
C LEU A 41 4.67 1.79 -4.97
N VAL A 42 4.01 2.70 -5.66
CA VAL A 42 2.78 2.47 -6.43
C VAL A 42 3.06 2.86 -7.87
N ASN A 43 3.18 1.86 -8.74
CA ASN A 43 3.46 2.04 -10.17
C ASN A 43 4.63 3.02 -10.48
N GLY A 44 5.68 2.98 -9.66
CA GLY A 44 6.88 3.83 -9.80
C GLY A 44 6.85 5.14 -9.00
N VAL A 45 5.71 5.56 -8.46
CA VAL A 45 5.62 6.71 -7.54
C VAL A 45 5.92 6.23 -6.13
N THR A 46 6.87 6.90 -5.46
CA THR A 46 7.33 6.50 -4.12
C THR A 46 6.81 7.48 -3.06
N ALA A 47 6.15 6.95 -2.04
CA ALA A 47 5.90 7.64 -0.77
C ALA A 47 6.89 7.08 0.27
N SER A 48 7.70 7.93 0.89
CA SER A 48 8.79 7.50 1.78
C SER A 48 8.84 8.32 3.06
N ASN A 49 9.21 7.66 4.14
CA ASN A 49 9.62 8.29 5.40
C ASN A 49 11.10 7.96 5.66
N THR A 50 11.89 8.96 6.02
CA THR A 50 13.32 8.80 6.31
C THR A 50 13.70 9.68 7.51
N GLY A 51 14.60 9.19 8.36
CA GLY A 51 15.25 10.01 9.40
C GLY A 51 14.63 9.97 10.79
N THR A 52 13.42 9.42 10.98
CA THR A 52 12.80 9.27 12.31
C THR A 52 12.62 7.78 12.65
N ARG A 53 13.33 7.32 13.68
CA ARG A 53 13.25 5.94 14.17
C ARG A 53 11.80 5.55 14.44
N GLN A 54 11.39 4.40 13.91
CA GLN A 54 10.05 3.80 14.14
C GLN A 54 8.86 4.64 13.64
N GLU A 55 9.12 5.63 12.77
CA GLU A 55 8.06 6.41 12.13
C GLU A 55 7.22 5.55 11.19
N TRP A 56 5.93 5.85 11.16
CA TRP A 56 4.96 5.22 10.26
C TRP A 56 4.72 6.10 9.05
N ALA A 57 4.70 5.50 7.87
CA ALA A 57 4.17 6.10 6.65
C ALA A 57 2.82 5.47 6.35
N ASP A 58 1.77 6.30 6.31
CA ASP A 58 0.43 5.91 5.89
C ASP A 58 0.18 6.27 4.43
N LEU A 59 -0.55 5.43 3.71
CA LEU A 59 -0.90 5.60 2.30
C LEU A 59 -2.40 5.35 2.09
N TYR A 60 -3.03 6.26 1.36
CA TYR A 60 -4.39 6.14 0.85
C TYR A 60 -4.37 6.56 -0.62
N VAL A 61 -4.45 5.61 -1.54
CA VAL A 61 -4.25 5.89 -2.97
C VAL A 61 -5.26 5.16 -3.83
N GLN A 62 -5.80 5.88 -4.82
CA GLN A 62 -6.63 5.27 -5.86
C GLN A 62 -5.74 4.50 -6.84
N VAL A 63 -6.21 3.32 -7.25
CA VAL A 63 -5.46 2.41 -8.12
C VAL A 63 -6.33 1.88 -9.26
N ALA A 64 -5.67 1.48 -10.34
CA ALA A 64 -6.24 0.89 -11.53
C ALA A 64 -5.77 -0.57 -11.71
N PRO A 65 -6.50 -1.39 -12.50
CA PRO A 65 -6.04 -2.73 -12.84
C PRO A 65 -4.63 -2.68 -13.46
N GLY A 66 -3.73 -3.55 -12.99
CA GLY A 66 -2.35 -3.62 -13.43
C GLY A 66 -1.36 -2.79 -12.61
N ASP A 67 -1.83 -1.89 -11.74
CA ASP A 67 -0.94 -1.18 -10.81
C ASP A 67 -0.18 -2.17 -9.93
N ARG A 68 1.13 -1.96 -9.82
CA ARG A 68 2.05 -2.75 -9.01
C ARG A 68 2.39 -2.01 -7.73
N ILE A 69 2.23 -2.69 -6.59
CA ILE A 69 2.54 -2.17 -5.26
C ILE A 69 3.64 -3.00 -4.62
N SER A 70 4.67 -2.32 -4.13
CA SER A 70 5.74 -2.92 -3.33
C SER A 70 6.12 -1.97 -2.21
N ALA A 71 6.60 -2.50 -1.08
CA ALA A 71 7.02 -1.70 0.05
C ALA A 71 8.31 -2.23 0.65
N PHE A 72 8.99 -1.37 1.40
CA PHE A 72 10.13 -1.70 2.22
C PHE A 72 9.95 -1.06 3.59
N GLY A 73 10.20 -1.84 4.62
CA GLY A 73 9.98 -1.45 6.01
C GLY A 73 9.58 -2.66 6.85
N GLN A 74 9.13 -2.39 8.06
CA GLN A 74 8.63 -3.41 9.00
C GLN A 74 7.17 -3.18 9.36
N ASN A 75 6.54 -4.21 9.93
CA ASN A 75 5.13 -4.20 10.35
C ASN A 75 4.14 -3.74 9.25
N PRO A 76 4.18 -4.34 8.05
CA PRO A 76 3.27 -3.97 6.96
C PRO A 76 1.82 -4.28 7.31
N ASP A 77 0.93 -3.32 7.09
CA ASP A 77 -0.51 -3.48 7.22
C ASP A 77 -1.17 -2.82 6.02
N PHE A 78 -1.50 -3.65 5.01
CA PHE A 78 -2.02 -3.19 3.73
C PHE A 78 -3.28 -3.97 3.35
N TYR A 79 -4.22 -3.25 2.75
CA TYR A 79 -5.39 -3.84 2.15
C TYR A 79 -5.89 -3.06 0.93
N PHE A 80 -6.42 -3.81 -0.02
CA PHE A 80 -7.08 -3.31 -1.22
C PHE A 80 -8.59 -3.41 -1.05
N VAL A 81 -9.30 -2.36 -1.44
CA VAL A 81 -10.76 -2.32 -1.47
C VAL A 81 -11.22 -1.88 -2.86
N PRO A 82 -11.92 -2.73 -3.62
CA PRO A 82 -12.40 -2.37 -4.95
C PRO A 82 -13.56 -1.38 -4.87
N TYR A 83 -13.81 -0.66 -5.96
CA TYR A 83 -15.05 0.10 -6.11
C TYR A 83 -16.24 -0.83 -6.45
N LYS A 84 -17.44 -0.46 -6.01
CA LYS A 84 -18.70 -1.12 -6.41
C LYS A 84 -19.01 -0.78 -7.87
N ASN A 85 -19.44 -1.79 -8.63
CA ASN A 85 -20.07 -1.67 -9.94
C ASN A 85 -19.23 -0.95 -11.01
N ILE A 86 -17.94 -1.31 -11.10
CA ILE A 86 -17.01 -0.89 -12.17
C ILE A 86 -16.41 -2.14 -12.80
#